data_AF-A0A812SJG0-F1
#
_entry.id   AF-A0A812SJG0-F1
#
_cell.length_a   1.000
_cell.length_b   1.000
_cell.length_c   1.000
_cell.angle_alpha   90.00
_cell.angle_beta   90.00
_cell.angle_gamma   90.00
#
_symmetry.space_group_name_H-M   'P 1'
#
loop_
_entity.id
_entity.type
_entity.pdbx_description
1 polymer ?
#
loop_
_entity_poly.entity_id
_entity_poly.type
_entity_poly.pdbx_seq_one_letter_code
_entity_poly.pdbx_strand_id
1 'polypeptide(L)'
;MTEKPLVEALLDKAIELRSSEEAAGRFRSLLLQDRTPSTELFASYVSRQKCIFKSVRVCGTAPDTWEGSCRAPPKWRISVPECNGDCAARGTERCFRSRSKGLDPDEVAIPSKDLLKGVEEPQKMDATQLWHAVHTGDLEIVKAFVRRGACTGKSRDASGHSILWHAITFNHHSLARFMVETFPPGTDDGIEVDEVHQRRGDTLLHLLCLSRSFDAEAAALFKKLATKAPPAVFQKVNHAGLTFAHIAASNLNFWVLTFIFKNFQAQAKALVCADSHPMKHLLQAMPQPVPPPAYQPPVGFPDHFRVAAMLQQDSSGVVPYADVAFDVGPELKGVAAGRFLAHRVVVVAQSPKLYEMLETIPLTELPKEKIRAAVVRVDERISQEVWRSILQFIYQGTILQEQCTYLHDVARCFELLFAVLLFRLPEPLLHLAQHSLYVLLPVSNPTWALQVFQLCAQKEHFDNQ
;
A
#
# COMPACT_ATOMS: atom_id res chain seq x y z
N MET A 1 -15.10 24.05 -12.95
CA MET A 1 -14.83 24.45 -11.55
C MET A 1 -13.33 24.45 -11.38
N THR A 2 -12.77 25.55 -10.87
CA THR A 2 -11.32 25.77 -10.82
C THR A 2 -10.67 24.69 -9.95
N GLU A 3 -9.64 23.99 -10.47
CA GLU A 3 -8.91 22.92 -9.76
C GLU A 3 -8.11 23.46 -8.55
N LYS A 4 -7.91 24.78 -8.51
CA LYS A 4 -7.12 25.50 -7.51
C LYS A 4 -7.58 25.30 -6.05
N PRO A 5 -8.88 25.47 -5.69
CA PRO A 5 -9.37 25.21 -4.34
C PRO A 5 -9.24 23.75 -3.88
N LEU A 6 -9.32 22.77 -4.78
CA LEU A 6 -9.16 21.36 -4.42
C LEU A 6 -7.72 21.05 -4.01
N VAL A 7 -6.78 21.58 -4.77
CA VAL A 7 -5.35 21.41 -4.54
C VAL A 7 -4.89 22.15 -3.28
N GLU A 8 -5.38 23.37 -3.05
CA GLU A 8 -5.14 24.12 -1.81
C GLU A 8 -5.73 23.39 -0.60
N ALA A 9 -6.95 22.86 -0.70
CA ALA A 9 -7.57 22.06 0.36
C ALA A 9 -6.81 20.76 0.68
N LEU A 10 -6.26 20.08 -0.33
CA LEU A 10 -5.44 18.88 -0.15
C LEU A 10 -4.08 19.21 0.50
N LEU A 11 -3.49 20.36 0.17
CA LEU A 11 -2.27 20.86 0.79
C LEU A 11 -2.48 21.24 2.26
N ASP A 12 -3.57 21.94 2.57
CA ASP A 12 -3.91 22.32 3.95
C ASP A 12 -4.23 21.09 4.81
N LYS A 13 -4.93 20.10 4.26
CA LYS A 13 -5.19 18.81 4.94
C LYS A 13 -3.91 18.00 5.18
N ALA A 14 -2.96 18.04 4.24
CA ALA A 14 -1.65 17.39 4.39
C ALA A 14 -0.78 18.08 5.46
N ILE A 15 -0.95 19.38 5.66
CA ILE A 15 -0.32 20.15 6.75
C ILE A 15 -0.98 19.81 8.10
N GLU A 16 -2.30 19.62 8.15
CA GLU A 16 -3.04 19.20 9.35
C GLU A 16 -2.61 17.79 9.83
N LEU A 17 -2.39 16.87 8.89
CA LEU A 17 -1.89 15.50 9.14
C LEU A 17 -0.42 15.43 9.63
N ARG A 18 0.29 16.56 9.66
CA ARG A 18 1.64 16.69 10.25
C ARG A 18 1.63 16.52 11.78
N SER A 19 0.46 16.55 12.41
CA SER A 19 0.27 16.43 13.87
C SER A 19 0.06 15.00 14.39
N SER A 20 -0.04 13.99 13.51
CA SER A 20 -0.27 12.59 13.88
C SER A 20 0.94 11.72 13.52
N GLU A 21 2.06 11.90 14.22
CA GLU A 21 3.30 11.16 13.98
C GLU A 21 3.25 9.67 14.41
N GLU A 22 2.24 9.24 15.18
CA GLU A 22 2.15 7.84 15.63
C GLU A 22 1.62 6.85 14.57
N ALA A 23 0.90 7.32 13.54
CA ALA A 23 0.34 6.43 12.51
C ALA A 23 1.34 6.07 11.40
N ALA A 24 2.25 6.98 11.06
CA ALA A 24 3.22 6.78 9.97
C ALA A 24 4.37 5.82 10.33
N GLY A 25 4.68 5.70 11.63
CA GLY A 25 5.71 4.76 12.13
C GLY A 25 5.34 3.30 11.93
N ARG A 26 4.05 2.95 12.05
CA ARG A 26 3.56 1.57 11.86
C ARG A 26 3.50 1.16 10.38
N PHE A 27 3.32 2.10 9.47
CA PHE A 27 3.26 1.84 8.03
C PHE A 27 4.63 1.45 7.42
N ARG A 28 5.74 1.87 8.05
CA ARG A 28 7.11 1.50 7.61
C ARG A 28 7.50 0.06 7.94
N SER A 29 6.93 -0.54 8.97
CA SER A 29 7.25 -1.92 9.38
C SER A 29 6.57 -2.97 8.49
N LEU A 30 5.48 -2.62 7.81
CA LEU A 30 4.68 -3.54 7.00
C LEU A 30 5.12 -3.64 5.53
N LEU A 31 5.82 -2.63 4.99
CA LEU A 31 6.21 -2.60 3.57
C LEU A 31 7.57 -3.24 3.24
N LEU A 32 8.28 -3.80 4.22
CA LEU A 32 9.64 -4.34 4.04
C LEU A 32 9.79 -5.83 4.37
N GLN A 33 8.70 -6.61 4.44
CA GLN A 33 8.81 -8.08 4.45
C GLN A 33 8.15 -8.71 3.23
N ASP A 34 9.00 -9.43 2.50
CA ASP A 34 8.76 -10.49 1.51
C ASP A 34 8.28 -10.16 0.10
N ARG A 35 9.27 -9.96 -0.77
CA ARG A 35 9.28 -10.50 -2.13
C ARG A 35 10.02 -11.84 -2.15
N THR A 36 9.31 -12.97 -2.30
CA THR A 36 9.80 -14.13 -3.07
C THR A 36 8.63 -14.85 -3.75
N PRO A 37 8.85 -15.55 -4.89
CA PRO A 37 7.80 -16.16 -5.69
C PRO A 37 7.56 -17.61 -5.25
N SER A 38 6.31 -18.03 -5.05
CA SER A 38 6.00 -19.47 -4.95
C SER A 38 4.67 -19.81 -5.62
N THR A 39 4.80 -20.44 -6.79
CA THR A 39 3.75 -21.05 -7.61
C THR A 39 3.26 -22.40 -7.06
N GLU A 40 3.49 -22.74 -5.79
CA GLU A 40 3.13 -24.06 -5.22
C GLU A 40 1.92 -24.06 -4.27
N LEU A 41 1.37 -22.89 -3.89
CA LEU A 41 0.20 -22.82 -3.00
C LEU A 41 -1.15 -23.06 -3.70
N PHE A 42 -1.21 -23.01 -5.03
CA PHE A 42 -2.45 -23.21 -5.79
C PHE A 42 -2.82 -24.69 -6.03
N ALA A 43 -1.87 -25.62 -5.93
CA ALA A 43 -2.12 -27.06 -6.11
C ALA A 43 -2.60 -27.77 -4.83
N SER A 44 -2.33 -27.20 -3.65
CA SER A 44 -2.75 -27.74 -2.34
C SER A 44 -4.19 -27.37 -1.97
N TYR A 45 -4.69 -26.24 -2.47
CA TYR A 45 -6.05 -25.74 -2.16
C TYR A 45 -7.15 -26.48 -2.95
N VAL A 46 -6.87 -26.89 -4.20
CA VAL A 46 -7.84 -27.60 -5.05
C VAL A 46 -8.01 -29.09 -4.69
N SER A 47 -7.07 -29.68 -3.94
CA SER A 47 -7.18 -31.08 -3.48
C SER A 47 -7.92 -31.26 -2.14
N ARG A 48 -8.27 -30.18 -1.43
CA ARG A 48 -8.93 -30.26 -0.11
C ARG A 48 -10.44 -29.97 -0.11
N GLN A 49 -11.02 -29.49 -1.20
CA GLN A 49 -12.48 -29.26 -1.30
C GLN A 49 -13.30 -30.46 -1.80
N LYS A 50 -12.70 -31.61 -2.10
CA LYS A 50 -13.44 -32.84 -2.52
C LYS A 50 -13.77 -33.83 -1.40
N CYS A 51 -13.51 -33.51 -0.13
CA CYS A 51 -13.70 -34.45 0.99
C CYS A 51 -14.78 -34.10 2.03
N ILE A 52 -15.63 -33.09 1.80
CA ILE A 52 -16.72 -32.77 2.74
C ILE A 52 -18.06 -32.78 2.00
N PHE A 53 -18.48 -33.96 1.53
CA PHE A 53 -19.89 -34.33 1.34
C PHE A 53 -19.94 -35.84 1.04
N LYS A 54 -19.94 -36.65 2.11
CA LYS A 54 -20.38 -38.06 2.08
C LYS A 54 -20.56 -38.55 3.52
N SER A 55 -21.77 -38.42 4.05
CA SER A 55 -22.42 -39.44 4.90
C SER A 55 -23.71 -38.91 5.54
N VAL A 56 -24.81 -38.91 4.77
CA VAL A 56 -26.12 -39.32 5.29
C VAL A 56 -26.75 -40.15 4.18
N ARG A 57 -26.89 -41.46 4.42
CA ARG A 57 -27.55 -42.43 3.54
C ARG A 57 -28.77 -42.94 4.30
N VAL A 58 -29.97 -42.70 3.77
CA VAL A 58 -31.19 -43.46 4.08
C VAL A 58 -31.69 -44.07 2.78
N CYS A 59 -32.15 -45.31 2.88
CA CYS A 59 -32.39 -46.30 1.84
C CYS A 59 -33.38 -45.89 0.72
N GLY A 60 -33.11 -46.40 -0.48
CA GLY A 60 -34.04 -46.43 -1.61
C GLY A 60 -33.44 -47.23 -2.76
N THR A 61 -34.15 -48.26 -3.20
CA THR A 61 -33.76 -49.36 -4.11
C THR A 61 -33.52 -48.97 -5.58
N ALA A 62 -32.40 -49.49 -6.14
CA ALA A 62 -32.02 -49.99 -7.50
C ALA A 62 -33.00 -49.92 -8.72
N PRO A 63 -32.57 -50.28 -9.96
CA PRO A 63 -31.27 -50.15 -10.69
C PRO A 63 -31.47 -49.46 -12.07
N ASP A 64 -30.47 -49.07 -12.88
CA ASP A 64 -29.73 -49.93 -13.82
C ASP A 64 -28.62 -49.14 -14.56
N THR A 65 -27.48 -49.83 -14.73
CA THR A 65 -26.46 -49.78 -15.80
C THR A 65 -25.94 -48.42 -16.30
N TRP A 66 -24.61 -48.25 -16.29
CA TRP A 66 -23.78 -47.91 -17.46
C TRP A 66 -22.28 -47.90 -17.05
N GLU A 67 -21.49 -48.73 -17.73
CA GLU A 67 -20.04 -48.89 -17.57
C GLU A 67 -19.28 -47.80 -18.34
N GLY A 68 -18.18 -47.29 -17.77
CA GLY A 68 -17.36 -46.26 -18.41
C GLY A 68 -16.03 -45.98 -17.72
N SER A 69 -15.09 -46.89 -17.91
CA SER A 69 -13.62 -46.83 -17.74
C SER A 69 -12.96 -45.50 -17.30
N CYS A 70 -12.33 -45.53 -16.11
CA CYS A 70 -11.33 -44.54 -15.67
C CYS A 70 -9.91 -44.96 -16.11
N ARG A 71 -9.19 -44.11 -16.85
CA ARG A 71 -7.73 -44.21 -17.04
C ARG A 71 -7.02 -43.15 -16.20
N ALA A 72 -6.04 -43.59 -15.41
CA ALA A 72 -5.13 -42.74 -14.63
C ALA A 72 -3.96 -42.21 -15.49
N PRO A 73 -3.45 -40.98 -15.26
CA PRO A 73 -2.19 -40.53 -15.82
C PRO A 73 -0.99 -40.81 -14.88
N PRO A 74 0.25 -40.81 -15.41
CA PRO A 74 1.41 -41.43 -14.78
C PRO A 74 2.13 -40.55 -13.75
N LYS A 75 2.80 -41.23 -12.81
CA LYS A 75 3.67 -40.66 -11.76
C LYS A 75 4.96 -40.11 -12.37
N TRP A 76 5.25 -38.83 -12.09
CA TRP A 76 6.58 -38.25 -12.29
C TRP A 76 7.44 -38.49 -11.04
N ARG A 77 8.63 -39.04 -11.25
CA ARG A 77 9.62 -39.39 -10.23
C ARG A 77 10.74 -38.35 -10.32
N ILE A 78 10.91 -37.51 -9.31
CA ILE A 78 12.06 -36.60 -9.20
C ILE A 78 13.02 -37.21 -8.18
N SER A 79 14.24 -37.44 -8.64
CA SER A 79 15.38 -37.97 -7.91
C SER A 79 16.03 -36.85 -7.09
N VAL A 80 16.20 -37.06 -5.79
CA VAL A 80 17.03 -36.20 -4.93
C VAL A 80 18.29 -37.01 -4.60
N PRO A 81 19.52 -36.46 -4.72
CA PRO A 81 20.71 -37.16 -4.27
C PRO A 81 20.88 -37.05 -2.75
N GLU A 82 21.08 -38.21 -2.14
CA GLU A 82 21.50 -38.42 -0.76
C GLU A 82 22.91 -37.84 -0.54
N CYS A 83 23.08 -37.04 0.51
CA CYS A 83 24.37 -36.83 1.17
C CYS A 83 24.26 -37.40 2.58
N ASN A 84 24.85 -38.59 2.75
CA ASN A 84 25.20 -39.19 4.04
C ASN A 84 26.34 -38.39 4.70
N GLY A 85 26.31 -38.27 6.03
CA GLY A 85 27.46 -37.79 6.79
C GLY A 85 27.12 -37.33 8.20
N ASP A 86 27.02 -38.30 9.12
CA ASP A 86 26.95 -38.13 10.57
C ASP A 86 28.01 -37.17 11.14
N CYS A 87 27.64 -36.38 12.15
CA CYS A 87 28.44 -36.23 13.38
C CYS A 87 27.62 -35.62 14.52
N ALA A 88 27.58 -36.36 15.61
CA ALA A 88 26.83 -36.08 16.83
C ALA A 88 27.46 -35.00 17.72
N ALA A 89 26.57 -34.37 18.49
CA ALA A 89 26.70 -33.84 19.85
C ALA A 89 28.10 -33.70 20.47
N ARG A 90 28.41 -32.48 20.93
CA ARG A 90 29.00 -32.20 22.26
C ARG A 90 28.89 -30.71 22.58
N GLY A 91 28.19 -30.40 23.68
CA GLY A 91 28.23 -29.08 24.30
C GLY A 91 29.51 -28.87 25.10
N THR A 92 29.89 -27.60 25.27
CA THR A 92 30.54 -27.09 26.49
C THR A 92 30.59 -25.56 26.42
N GLU A 93 30.07 -24.93 27.46
CA GLU A 93 30.36 -23.56 27.85
C GLU A 93 31.86 -23.38 28.09
N ARG A 94 32.46 -22.29 27.58
CA ARG A 94 33.47 -21.56 28.34
C ARG A 94 33.74 -20.15 27.80
N CYS A 95 33.66 -19.21 28.74
CA CYS A 95 34.16 -17.85 28.71
C CYS A 95 35.53 -17.71 28.01
N PHE A 96 35.65 -16.69 27.16
CA PHE A 96 36.93 -16.02 26.93
C PHE A 96 36.76 -14.52 27.15
N ARG A 97 37.29 -14.05 28.29
CA ARG A 97 37.69 -12.66 28.52
C ARG A 97 38.94 -12.40 27.71
N SER A 98 38.96 -11.34 26.91
CA SER A 98 40.19 -10.61 26.62
C SER A 98 39.88 -9.12 26.51
N ARG A 99 40.21 -8.40 27.59
CA ARG A 99 40.55 -6.97 27.56
C ARG A 99 41.67 -6.78 26.52
N SER A 100 41.60 -5.72 25.72
CA SER A 100 42.46 -4.55 25.96
C SER A 100 42.33 -3.49 24.86
N LYS A 101 42.29 -2.25 25.37
CA LYS A 101 42.81 -1.00 24.79
C LYS A 101 42.00 -0.35 23.67
N GLY A 102 41.35 0.74 24.08
CA GLY A 102 40.82 1.76 23.18
C GLY A 102 41.93 2.53 22.47
N LEU A 103 41.51 3.16 21.38
CA LEU A 103 42.21 4.21 20.66
C LEU A 103 41.13 5.19 20.19
N ASP A 104 41.30 6.44 20.60
CA ASP A 104 40.46 7.59 20.25
C ASP A 104 40.58 7.96 18.76
N PRO A 105 39.63 8.75 18.24
CA PRO A 105 39.56 9.16 16.85
C PRO A 105 40.22 10.53 16.66
N ASP A 106 41.26 10.63 15.82
CA ASP A 106 41.71 11.93 15.31
C ASP A 106 42.49 11.80 13.99
N GLU A 107 42.35 12.85 13.18
CA GLU A 107 43.16 13.25 12.02
C GLU A 107 43.08 12.44 10.71
N VAL A 108 42.08 12.78 9.89
CA VAL A 108 42.25 12.78 8.42
C VAL A 108 43.13 13.98 8.06
N ALA A 109 44.44 13.83 8.25
CA ALA A 109 45.44 14.75 7.73
C ALA A 109 45.74 14.41 6.26
N ILE A 110 45.59 15.40 5.37
CA ILE A 110 46.08 15.36 3.99
C ILE A 110 47.62 15.29 4.09
N PRO A 111 48.31 14.25 3.57
CA PRO A 111 49.76 14.20 3.69
C PRO A 111 50.43 15.21 2.73
N SER A 112 51.27 16.05 3.33
CA SER A 112 52.17 16.99 2.66
C SER A 112 53.10 16.31 1.66
N LYS A 113 53.49 17.10 0.65
CA LYS A 113 53.91 16.72 -0.70
C LYS A 113 55.29 16.08 -0.87
N ASP A 114 56.02 15.75 0.19
CA ASP A 114 57.43 15.39 0.07
C ASP A 114 57.80 14.19 0.93
N LEU A 115 57.55 12.96 0.46
CA LEU A 115 58.38 11.79 0.80
C LEU A 115 57.96 10.50 0.07
N LEU A 116 58.10 10.42 -1.26
CA LEU A 116 58.24 9.13 -1.96
C LEU A 116 59.12 9.30 -3.22
N LYS A 117 60.43 9.16 -3.06
CA LYS A 117 61.33 8.74 -4.15
C LYS A 117 61.40 7.22 -4.13
N GLY A 118 60.83 6.56 -5.15
CA GLY A 118 61.05 5.13 -5.38
C GLY A 118 59.80 4.28 -5.60
N VAL A 119 58.74 4.81 -6.20
CA VAL A 119 57.65 3.98 -6.75
C VAL A 119 57.45 4.41 -8.21
N GLU A 120 57.34 3.39 -9.05
CA GLU A 120 57.13 3.34 -10.51
C GLU A 120 56.78 4.66 -11.21
N GLU A 121 57.40 4.89 -12.37
CA GLU A 121 57.09 5.97 -13.30
C GLU A 121 55.58 6.27 -13.32
N PRO A 122 55.15 7.54 -13.25
CA PRO A 122 53.73 7.87 -13.34
C PRO A 122 53.25 7.41 -14.72
N GLN A 123 52.64 6.22 -14.79
CA GLN A 123 51.83 5.83 -15.94
C GLN A 123 50.91 7.01 -16.21
N LYS A 124 51.12 7.64 -17.37
CA LYS A 124 50.36 8.81 -17.80
C LYS A 124 48.92 8.37 -17.87
N MET A 125 48.19 8.64 -16.79
CA MET A 125 46.79 8.27 -16.66
C MET A 125 46.04 9.00 -17.76
N ASP A 126 45.53 8.23 -18.70
CA ASP A 126 44.78 8.78 -19.82
C ASP A 126 43.37 9.13 -19.35
N ALA A 127 42.87 10.30 -19.77
CA ALA A 127 41.48 10.68 -19.55
C ALA A 127 40.52 9.59 -20.05
N THR A 128 40.91 8.86 -21.11
CA THR A 128 40.19 7.69 -21.62
C THR A 128 39.97 6.63 -20.55
N GLN A 129 40.97 6.35 -19.70
CA GLN A 129 40.88 5.33 -18.66
C GLN A 129 39.94 5.77 -17.52
N LEU A 130 39.97 7.05 -17.14
CA LEU A 130 39.03 7.60 -16.16
C LEU A 130 37.59 7.48 -16.66
N TRP A 131 37.32 7.95 -17.88
CA TRP A 131 35.97 7.91 -18.44
C TRP A 131 35.50 6.48 -18.66
N HIS A 132 36.37 5.56 -19.08
CA HIS A 132 36.02 4.14 -19.14
C HIS A 132 35.59 3.60 -17.76
N ALA A 133 36.35 3.90 -16.70
CA ALA A 133 36.01 3.50 -15.34
C ALA A 133 34.71 4.13 -14.84
N VAL A 134 34.38 5.36 -15.24
CA VAL A 134 33.09 6.00 -14.90
C VAL A 134 31.92 5.33 -15.62
N HIS A 135 32.10 4.95 -16.89
CA HIS A 135 31.07 4.25 -17.66
C HIS A 135 30.83 2.81 -17.17
N THR A 136 31.86 2.12 -16.69
CA THR A 136 31.72 0.80 -16.04
C THR A 136 31.35 0.92 -14.55
N GLY A 137 31.46 2.12 -14.00
CA GLY A 137 31.42 2.48 -12.58
C GLY A 137 32.31 1.66 -11.68
N ASP A 138 33.55 1.44 -12.12
CA ASP A 138 34.63 0.96 -11.28
C ASP A 138 35.05 2.04 -10.27
N LEU A 139 34.51 1.91 -9.07
CA LEU A 139 34.72 2.84 -7.97
C LEU A 139 36.19 2.92 -7.53
N GLU A 140 36.94 1.81 -7.59
CA GLU A 140 38.30 1.77 -7.06
C GLU A 140 39.29 2.50 -7.97
N ILE A 141 39.09 2.38 -9.29
CA ILE A 141 39.85 3.17 -10.25
C ILE A 141 39.53 4.66 -10.05
N VAL A 142 38.26 5.04 -9.97
CA VAL A 142 37.91 6.47 -9.78
C VAL A 142 38.48 7.03 -8.46
N LYS A 143 38.45 6.26 -7.37
CA LYS A 143 39.12 6.62 -6.10
C LYS A 143 40.62 6.85 -6.29
N ALA A 144 41.30 6.00 -7.07
CA ALA A 144 42.72 6.17 -7.34
C ALA A 144 43.03 7.47 -8.11
N PHE A 145 42.19 7.82 -9.09
CA PHE A 145 42.29 9.09 -9.82
C PHE A 145 42.06 10.31 -8.92
N VAL A 146 41.08 10.24 -8.02
CA VAL A 146 40.79 11.31 -7.05
C VAL A 146 41.96 11.49 -6.06
N ARG A 147 42.51 10.41 -5.49
CA ARG A 147 43.66 10.50 -4.55
C ARG A 147 44.89 11.14 -5.19
N ARG A 148 45.07 10.98 -6.50
CA ARG A 148 46.18 11.56 -7.27
C ARG A 148 45.91 13.00 -7.72
N GLY A 149 44.73 13.57 -7.43
CA GLY A 149 44.33 14.90 -7.90
C GLY A 149 44.06 14.98 -9.40
N ALA A 150 43.92 13.83 -10.08
CA ALA A 150 43.66 13.77 -11.52
C ALA A 150 42.17 13.81 -11.86
N CYS A 151 41.30 13.85 -10.83
CA CYS A 151 39.85 13.88 -10.95
C CYS A 151 39.27 14.76 -9.83
N THR A 152 38.38 15.68 -10.21
CA THR A 152 37.65 16.60 -9.32
C THR A 152 36.14 16.51 -9.56
N GLY A 153 35.31 17.08 -8.67
CA GLY A 153 33.86 17.14 -8.85
C GLY A 153 33.40 17.89 -10.12
N LYS A 154 34.27 18.76 -10.65
CA LYS A 154 34.05 19.55 -11.87
C LYS A 154 34.61 18.92 -13.15
N SER A 155 35.19 17.72 -13.06
CA SER A 155 35.73 17.03 -14.23
C SER A 155 34.61 16.69 -15.23
N ARG A 156 34.77 17.12 -16.49
CA ARG A 156 33.78 16.98 -17.56
C ARG A 156 34.31 16.17 -18.73
N ASP A 157 33.43 15.41 -19.37
CA ASP A 157 33.77 14.64 -20.57
C ASP A 157 33.81 15.55 -21.81
N ALA A 158 34.09 14.95 -22.98
CA ALA A 158 34.08 15.68 -24.25
C ALA A 158 32.69 16.22 -24.64
N SER A 159 31.61 15.68 -24.07
CA SER A 159 30.24 16.17 -24.24
C SER A 159 29.86 17.24 -23.22
N GLY A 160 30.78 17.58 -22.31
CA GLY A 160 30.57 18.53 -21.24
C GLY A 160 29.73 18.00 -20.08
N HIS A 161 29.61 16.68 -19.86
CA HIS A 161 28.91 16.08 -18.72
C HIS A 161 29.87 15.78 -17.57
N SER A 162 29.42 16.00 -16.33
CA SER A 162 30.20 15.66 -15.14
C SER A 162 30.29 14.15 -14.91
N ILE A 163 31.22 13.73 -14.06
CA ILE A 163 31.30 12.34 -13.59
C ILE A 163 30.01 11.93 -12.85
N LEU A 164 29.43 12.85 -12.06
CA LEU A 164 28.18 12.59 -11.34
C LEU A 164 27.01 12.36 -12.32
N TRP A 165 26.97 13.11 -13.42
CA TRP A 165 25.98 12.93 -14.49
C TRP A 165 25.99 11.49 -15.03
N HIS A 166 27.18 10.99 -15.38
CA HIS A 166 27.35 9.62 -15.86
C HIS A 166 27.03 8.57 -14.79
N ALA A 167 27.48 8.78 -13.56
CA ALA A 167 27.19 7.88 -12.45
C ALA A 167 25.68 7.73 -12.20
N ILE A 168 24.90 8.81 -12.32
CA ILE A 168 23.44 8.76 -12.22
C ILE A 168 22.82 8.12 -13.47
N THR A 169 23.26 8.52 -14.66
CA THR A 169 22.70 8.05 -15.95
C THR A 169 22.84 6.54 -16.11
N PHE A 170 23.96 5.97 -15.67
CA PHE A 170 24.21 4.53 -15.73
C PHE A 170 23.82 3.80 -14.42
N ASN A 171 23.20 4.49 -13.47
CA ASN A 171 22.69 3.93 -12.21
C ASN A 171 23.79 3.35 -11.27
N HIS A 172 25.01 3.90 -11.30
CA HIS A 172 26.11 3.52 -10.41
C HIS A 172 26.01 4.32 -9.09
N HIS A 173 25.05 3.94 -8.25
CA HIS A 173 24.76 4.65 -7.00
C HIS A 173 25.97 4.77 -6.06
N SER A 174 26.80 3.74 -5.96
CA SER A 174 28.02 3.75 -5.13
C SER A 174 29.02 4.81 -5.60
N LEU A 175 29.19 4.95 -6.91
CA LEU A 175 30.05 5.97 -7.50
C LEU A 175 29.46 7.38 -7.30
N ALA A 176 28.16 7.54 -7.55
CA ALA A 176 27.49 8.83 -7.34
C ALA A 176 27.55 9.27 -5.88
N ARG A 177 27.34 8.36 -4.92
CA ARG A 177 27.50 8.63 -3.49
C ARG A 177 28.92 9.07 -3.16
N PHE A 178 29.92 8.32 -3.63
CA PHE A 178 31.33 8.66 -3.41
C PHE A 178 31.67 10.06 -3.93
N MET A 179 31.20 10.42 -5.12
CA MET A 179 31.44 11.75 -5.69
C MET A 179 30.80 12.87 -4.86
N VAL A 180 29.56 12.70 -4.40
CA VAL A 180 28.87 13.71 -3.56
C VAL A 180 29.53 13.85 -2.18
N GLU A 181 30.05 12.77 -1.62
CA GLU A 181 30.71 12.77 -0.31
C GLU A 181 32.13 13.34 -0.37
N THR A 182 32.86 13.03 -1.44
CA THR A 182 34.24 13.49 -1.63
C THR A 182 34.30 14.93 -2.14
N PHE A 183 33.33 15.34 -2.96
CA PHE A 183 33.23 16.68 -3.52
C PHE A 183 31.86 17.29 -3.20
N PRO A 184 31.65 17.81 -1.98
CA PRO A 184 30.39 18.42 -1.59
C PRO A 184 30.02 19.59 -2.50
N PRO A 185 28.72 19.79 -2.81
CA PRO A 185 28.28 20.91 -3.63
C PRO A 185 28.55 22.24 -2.92
N GLY A 186 29.07 23.22 -3.66
CA GLY A 186 29.38 24.58 -3.18
C GLY A 186 30.82 24.78 -2.69
N THR A 187 31.70 23.78 -2.81
CA THR A 187 33.15 23.95 -2.61
C THR A 187 33.85 24.26 -3.93
N ASP A 188 35.10 24.74 -3.88
CA ASP A 188 35.88 25.12 -5.07
C ASP A 188 36.07 23.95 -6.06
N ASP A 189 36.22 22.73 -5.55
CA ASP A 189 36.28 21.48 -6.34
C ASP A 189 34.97 20.67 -6.32
N GLY A 190 33.91 21.29 -5.80
CA GLY A 190 32.61 20.65 -5.56
C GLY A 190 31.85 20.29 -6.83
N ILE A 191 30.91 19.37 -6.69
CA ILE A 191 29.96 19.04 -7.77
C ILE A 191 29.02 20.22 -8.09
N GLU A 192 28.70 20.36 -9.38
CA GLU A 192 27.74 21.34 -9.88
C GLU A 192 26.34 20.74 -9.93
N VAL A 193 25.47 21.14 -9.01
CA VAL A 193 24.12 20.57 -8.84
C VAL A 193 23.09 21.11 -9.83
N ASP A 194 23.39 22.23 -10.45
CA ASP A 194 22.58 22.92 -11.46
C ASP A 194 22.98 22.56 -12.89
N GLU A 195 23.79 21.51 -13.07
CA GLU A 195 24.17 20.98 -14.37
C GLU A 195 22.93 20.64 -15.22
N VAL A 196 22.97 21.06 -16.50
CA VAL A 196 21.90 20.86 -17.48
C VAL A 196 22.45 20.18 -18.72
N HIS A 197 21.78 19.13 -19.18
CA HIS A 197 22.09 18.46 -20.44
C HIS A 197 21.84 19.40 -21.63
N GLN A 198 22.87 19.65 -22.45
CA GLN A 198 22.77 20.61 -23.56
C GLN A 198 21.68 20.26 -24.59
N ARG A 199 21.54 18.97 -24.96
CA ARG A 199 20.53 18.53 -25.94
C ARG A 199 19.12 18.32 -25.41
N ARG A 200 18.96 17.86 -24.16
CA ARG A 200 17.65 17.50 -23.58
C ARG A 200 17.10 18.58 -22.65
N GLY A 201 17.94 19.45 -22.10
CA GLY A 201 17.57 20.39 -21.05
C GLY A 201 17.33 19.74 -19.68
N ASP A 202 17.62 18.44 -19.54
CA ASP A 202 17.44 17.71 -18.29
C ASP A 202 18.44 18.21 -17.23
N THR A 203 18.03 18.24 -15.97
CA THR A 203 18.93 18.46 -14.82
C THR A 203 19.27 17.13 -14.15
N LEU A 204 20.21 17.12 -13.19
CA LEU A 204 20.49 15.93 -12.38
C LEU A 204 19.23 15.39 -11.67
N LEU A 205 18.30 16.26 -11.26
CA LEU A 205 17.02 15.84 -10.66
C LEU A 205 16.11 15.15 -11.68
N HIS A 206 16.10 15.60 -12.94
CA HIS A 206 15.35 14.92 -14.01
C HIS A 206 15.89 13.50 -14.21
N LEU A 207 17.21 13.35 -14.30
CA LEU A 207 17.83 12.03 -14.47
C LEU A 207 17.49 11.06 -13.35
N LEU A 208 17.52 11.51 -12.09
CA LEU A 208 17.15 10.66 -10.96
C LEU A 208 15.69 10.20 -11.03
N CYS A 209 14.79 11.06 -11.51
CA CYS A 209 13.38 10.70 -11.70
C CYS A 209 13.12 9.84 -12.95
N LEU A 210 14.04 9.87 -13.94
CA LEU A 210 14.01 9.03 -15.14
C LEU A 210 14.56 7.62 -14.92
N SER A 211 15.28 7.37 -13.82
CA SER A 211 15.81 6.03 -13.52
C SER A 211 14.67 5.01 -13.44
N ARG A 212 14.87 3.85 -14.10
CA ARG A 212 13.87 2.77 -14.16
C ARG A 212 13.54 2.19 -12.78
N SER A 213 14.51 2.21 -11.87
CA SER A 213 14.37 1.74 -10.50
C SER A 213 14.78 2.85 -9.55
N PHE A 214 13.80 3.47 -8.90
CA PHE A 214 14.06 4.44 -7.84
C PHE A 214 14.16 3.71 -6.50
N ASP A 215 15.40 3.35 -6.12
CA ASP A 215 15.71 2.62 -4.90
C ASP A 215 16.06 3.56 -3.72
N ALA A 216 16.38 2.99 -2.57
CA ALA A 216 16.76 3.75 -1.37
C ALA A 216 18.03 4.59 -1.58
N GLU A 217 18.91 4.13 -2.46
CA GLU A 217 20.17 4.78 -2.82
C GLU A 217 19.92 6.02 -3.68
N ALA A 218 19.13 5.89 -4.74
CA ALA A 218 18.63 6.99 -5.56
C ALA A 218 17.86 8.01 -4.72
N ALA A 219 17.06 7.55 -3.75
CA ALA A 219 16.34 8.42 -2.82
C ALA A 219 17.29 9.23 -1.92
N ALA A 220 18.33 8.59 -1.36
CA ALA A 220 19.35 9.26 -0.56
C ALA A 220 20.13 10.28 -1.38
N LEU A 221 20.49 9.93 -2.61
CA LEU A 221 21.16 10.82 -3.55
C LEU A 221 20.29 12.01 -3.93
N PHE A 222 19.02 11.76 -4.28
CA PHE A 222 18.04 12.79 -4.58
C PHE A 222 17.90 13.78 -3.42
N LYS A 223 17.79 13.28 -2.18
CA LYS A 223 17.74 14.11 -0.98
C LYS A 223 18.97 15.02 -0.88
N LYS A 224 20.18 14.46 -1.02
CA LYS A 224 21.44 15.23 -0.93
C LYS A 224 21.50 16.34 -1.99
N LEU A 225 21.16 16.02 -3.24
CA LEU A 225 21.18 17.00 -4.34
C LEU A 225 20.09 18.06 -4.19
N ALA A 226 18.85 17.67 -3.90
CA ALA A 226 17.72 18.61 -3.75
C ALA A 226 17.93 19.60 -2.60
N THR A 227 18.55 19.18 -1.48
CA THR A 227 18.86 20.09 -0.35
C THR A 227 19.91 21.15 -0.71
N LYS A 228 20.76 20.88 -1.69
CA LYS A 228 21.85 21.79 -2.10
C LYS A 228 21.57 22.51 -3.42
N ALA A 229 20.54 22.07 -4.15
CA ALA A 229 20.13 22.69 -5.40
C ALA A 229 19.50 24.08 -5.16
N PRO A 230 19.82 25.08 -6.00
CA PRO A 230 19.18 26.38 -5.92
C PRO A 230 17.69 26.29 -6.30
N PRO A 231 16.82 27.19 -5.79
CA PRO A 231 15.39 27.16 -6.07
C PRO A 231 15.03 27.17 -7.56
N ALA A 232 15.86 27.80 -8.40
CA ALA A 232 15.68 27.85 -9.85
C ALA A 232 15.69 26.47 -10.51
N VAL A 233 16.44 25.50 -9.97
CA VAL A 233 16.52 24.13 -10.51
C VAL A 233 15.19 23.41 -10.37
N PHE A 234 14.38 23.73 -9.35
CA PHE A 234 13.10 23.07 -9.12
C PHE A 234 12.08 23.43 -10.19
N GLN A 235 12.13 24.66 -10.70
CA GLN A 235 11.22 25.17 -11.74
C GLN A 235 11.80 25.02 -13.15
N LYS A 236 13.05 24.53 -13.28
CA LYS A 236 13.69 24.33 -14.57
C LYS A 236 12.93 23.26 -15.36
N VAL A 237 12.47 23.63 -16.54
CA VAL A 237 11.91 22.71 -17.52
C VAL A 237 12.98 22.25 -18.49
N ASN A 238 12.90 20.99 -18.88
CA ASN A 238 13.69 20.44 -19.97
C ASN A 238 13.13 20.88 -21.34
N HIS A 239 13.74 20.43 -22.44
CA HIS A 239 13.30 20.78 -23.79
C HIS A 239 11.92 20.21 -24.16
N ALA A 240 11.42 19.22 -23.41
CA ALA A 240 10.05 18.73 -23.54
C ALA A 240 9.05 19.57 -22.73
N GLY A 241 9.49 20.64 -22.05
CA GLY A 241 8.64 21.48 -21.20
C GLY A 241 8.32 20.86 -19.84
N LEU A 242 9.02 19.80 -19.44
CA LEU A 242 8.76 19.06 -18.19
C LEU A 242 9.79 19.41 -17.13
N THR A 243 9.33 19.56 -15.88
CA THR A 243 10.24 19.60 -14.72
C THR A 243 10.51 18.18 -14.19
N PHE A 244 11.49 18.03 -13.29
CA PHE A 244 11.75 16.75 -12.63
C PHE A 244 10.49 16.21 -11.92
N ALA A 245 9.65 17.09 -11.38
CA ALA A 245 8.42 16.72 -10.67
C ALA A 245 7.36 16.17 -11.64
N HIS A 246 7.30 16.65 -12.88
CA HIS A 246 6.42 16.09 -13.91
C HIS A 246 6.81 14.65 -14.25
N ILE A 247 8.12 14.39 -14.35
CA ILE A 247 8.65 13.04 -14.60
C ILE A 247 8.35 12.14 -13.40
N ALA A 248 8.62 12.62 -12.17
CA ALA A 248 8.30 11.88 -10.95
C ALA A 248 6.81 11.53 -10.86
N ALA A 249 5.92 12.47 -11.22
CA ALA A 249 4.49 12.25 -11.28
C ALA A 249 4.08 11.22 -12.34
N SER A 250 4.65 11.31 -13.54
CA SER A 250 4.39 10.37 -14.65
C SER A 250 4.83 8.94 -14.31
N ASN A 251 5.94 8.82 -13.56
CA ASN A 251 6.48 7.53 -13.11
C ASN A 251 5.88 7.05 -11.77
N LEU A 252 4.84 7.72 -11.25
CA LEU A 252 4.21 7.42 -9.96
C LEU A 252 5.21 7.34 -8.79
N ASN A 253 6.27 8.14 -8.84
CA ASN A 253 7.29 8.20 -7.79
C ASN A 253 6.80 9.08 -6.63
N PHE A 254 5.92 8.51 -5.81
CA PHE A 254 5.35 9.19 -4.65
C PHE A 254 6.39 9.58 -3.60
N TRP A 255 7.52 8.87 -3.52
CA TRP A 255 8.58 9.21 -2.58
C TRP A 255 9.15 10.60 -2.87
N VAL A 256 9.52 10.87 -4.14
CA VAL A 256 10.06 12.17 -4.56
C VAL A 256 9.03 13.27 -4.33
N LEU A 257 7.79 13.06 -4.79
CA LEU A 257 6.72 14.04 -4.62
C LEU A 257 6.50 14.38 -3.14
N THR A 258 6.34 13.35 -2.30
CA THR A 258 6.13 13.51 -0.86
C THR A 258 7.32 14.22 -0.21
N PHE A 259 8.55 13.84 -0.57
CA PHE A 259 9.75 14.47 -0.04
C PHE A 259 9.79 15.96 -0.38
N ILE A 260 9.49 16.34 -1.62
CA ILE A 260 9.45 17.74 -2.05
C ILE A 260 8.35 18.51 -1.33
N PHE A 261 7.13 17.99 -1.28
CA PHE A 261 5.99 18.62 -0.58
C PHE A 261 6.27 18.85 0.90
N LYS A 262 6.94 17.91 1.56
CA LYS A 262 7.23 18.01 3.00
C LYS A 262 8.40 18.94 3.34
N ASN A 263 9.43 18.97 2.51
CA ASN A 263 10.70 19.62 2.84
C ASN A 263 10.92 20.96 2.13
N PHE A 264 10.22 21.23 1.02
CA PHE A 264 10.43 22.39 0.17
C PHE A 264 9.11 23.09 -0.15
N GLN A 265 8.39 23.58 0.88
CA GLN A 265 7.03 24.10 0.74
C GLN A 265 6.90 25.23 -0.29
N ALA A 266 7.84 26.17 -0.33
CA ALA A 266 7.80 27.29 -1.28
C ALA A 266 7.98 26.81 -2.73
N GLN A 267 8.93 25.92 -2.97
CA GLN A 267 9.21 25.33 -4.28
C GLN A 267 8.06 24.42 -4.72
N ALA A 268 7.51 23.64 -3.79
CA ALA A 268 6.35 22.79 -4.00
C ALA A 268 5.12 23.61 -4.40
N LYS A 269 4.84 24.72 -3.71
CA LYS A 269 3.75 25.64 -4.08
C LYS A 269 3.95 26.18 -5.49
N ALA A 270 5.17 26.60 -5.84
CA ALA A 270 5.48 27.08 -7.18
C ALA A 270 5.28 26.00 -8.27
N LEU A 271 5.67 24.75 -7.99
CA LEU A 271 5.47 23.61 -8.89
C LEU A 271 4.00 23.28 -9.13
N VAL A 272 3.18 23.39 -8.08
CA VAL A 272 1.77 23.01 -8.12
C VAL A 272 0.88 24.13 -8.67
N CYS A 273 1.25 25.39 -8.44
CA CYS A 273 0.52 26.55 -8.96
C CYS A 273 0.90 26.93 -10.40
N ALA A 274 1.83 26.21 -11.03
CA ALA A 274 2.19 26.42 -12.44
C ALA A 274 1.07 25.93 -13.38
N ASP A 275 0.90 26.58 -14.53
CA ASP A 275 -0.14 26.22 -15.52
C ASP A 275 -0.01 24.77 -16.01
N SER A 276 1.23 24.31 -16.22
CA SER A 276 1.56 22.90 -16.35
C SER A 276 2.06 22.40 -15.01
N HIS A 277 1.16 21.83 -14.20
CA HIS A 277 1.51 21.27 -12.89
C HIS A 277 1.69 19.74 -12.93
N PRO A 278 2.63 19.19 -12.12
CA PRO A 278 2.89 17.75 -12.04
C PRO A 278 1.67 16.90 -11.69
N MET A 279 0.71 17.45 -10.92
CA MET A 279 -0.47 16.69 -10.49
C MET A 279 -1.36 16.25 -11.66
N LYS A 280 -1.38 16.99 -12.77
CA LYS A 280 -2.12 16.58 -13.97
C LYS A 280 -1.50 15.32 -14.60
N HIS A 281 -0.17 15.25 -14.62
CA HIS A 281 0.55 14.07 -15.13
C HIS A 281 0.39 12.88 -14.19
N LEU A 282 0.35 13.12 -12.87
CA LEU A 282 0.03 12.09 -11.89
C LEU A 282 -1.35 11.48 -12.16
N LEU A 283 -2.38 12.32 -12.35
CA LEU A 283 -3.75 11.86 -12.63
C LEU A 283 -3.86 11.09 -13.95
N GLN A 284 -3.07 11.45 -14.96
CA GLN A 284 -3.03 10.75 -16.25
C GLN A 284 -2.29 9.42 -16.17
N ALA A 285 -1.24 9.33 -15.34
CA ALA A 285 -0.48 8.11 -15.14
C ALA A 285 -1.17 7.12 -14.19
N MET A 286 -1.99 7.62 -13.27
CA MET A 286 -2.77 6.79 -12.37
C MET A 286 -3.79 5.94 -13.16
N PRO A 287 -3.84 4.62 -12.93
CA PRO A 287 -4.87 3.78 -13.51
C PRO A 287 -6.26 4.32 -13.15
N GLN A 288 -7.08 4.57 -14.17
CA GLN A 288 -8.45 4.99 -13.93
C GLN A 288 -9.21 3.83 -13.27
N PRO A 289 -10.01 4.09 -12.23
CA PRO A 289 -10.76 3.04 -11.57
C PRO A 289 -11.71 2.41 -12.59
N VAL A 290 -11.67 1.08 -12.68
CA VAL A 290 -12.62 0.35 -13.52
C VAL A 290 -13.98 0.43 -12.83
N PRO A 291 -15.06 0.79 -13.55
CA PRO A 291 -16.39 0.77 -12.96
C PRO A 291 -16.68 -0.63 -12.42
N PRO A 292 -17.18 -0.75 -11.17
CA PRO A 292 -17.57 -2.04 -10.65
C PRO A 292 -18.64 -2.65 -11.58
N PRO A 293 -18.73 -3.99 -11.66
CA PRO A 293 -19.78 -4.64 -12.41
C PRO A 293 -21.14 -4.06 -12.00
N ALA A 294 -22.02 -3.86 -12.98
CA ALA A 294 -23.36 -3.35 -12.70
C ALA A 294 -24.01 -4.23 -11.62
N TYR A 295 -24.53 -3.59 -10.57
CA TYR A 295 -25.20 -4.32 -9.51
C TYR A 295 -26.36 -5.11 -10.11
N GLN A 296 -26.29 -6.43 -10.00
CA GLN A 296 -27.40 -7.30 -10.32
C GLN A 296 -28.08 -7.68 -9.01
N PRO A 297 -29.35 -7.30 -8.79
CA PRO A 297 -30.06 -7.70 -7.60
C PRO A 297 -30.09 -9.23 -7.57
N PRO A 298 -29.68 -9.86 -6.46
CA PRO A 298 -29.80 -11.31 -6.32
C PRO A 298 -31.26 -11.76 -6.44
N VAL A 299 -31.46 -13.04 -6.74
CA VAL A 299 -32.80 -13.63 -6.68
C VAL A 299 -33.20 -13.73 -5.21
N GLY A 300 -34.35 -13.16 -4.87
CA GLY A 300 -34.89 -13.23 -3.52
C GLY A 300 -35.20 -14.67 -3.09
N PHE A 301 -35.42 -14.84 -1.78
CA PHE A 301 -35.85 -16.15 -1.29
C PHE A 301 -37.21 -16.52 -1.92
N PRO A 302 -37.40 -17.79 -2.35
CA PRO A 302 -38.70 -18.25 -2.80
C PRO A 302 -39.80 -17.98 -1.76
N ASP A 303 -40.98 -17.56 -2.24
CA ASP A 303 -42.09 -17.13 -1.38
C ASP A 303 -42.50 -18.17 -0.32
N HIS A 304 -42.32 -19.46 -0.61
CA HIS A 304 -42.68 -20.54 0.30
C HIS A 304 -41.82 -20.59 1.57
N PHE A 305 -40.62 -20.00 1.59
CA PHE A 305 -39.81 -19.92 2.81
C PHE A 305 -40.31 -18.85 3.77
N ARG A 306 -40.99 -17.81 3.28
CA ARG A 306 -41.56 -16.70 4.07
C ARG A 306 -40.60 -16.09 5.10
N VAL A 307 -39.28 -16.16 4.88
CA VAL A 307 -38.27 -15.67 5.85
C VAL A 307 -38.50 -14.19 6.15
N ALA A 308 -38.78 -13.38 5.13
CA ALA A 308 -39.14 -11.97 5.28
C ALA A 308 -40.31 -11.71 6.25
N ALA A 309 -41.31 -12.60 6.29
CA ALA A 309 -42.45 -12.46 7.19
C ALA A 309 -42.06 -12.67 8.66
N MET A 310 -40.95 -13.37 8.93
CA MET A 310 -40.44 -13.54 10.29
C MET A 310 -39.94 -12.23 10.90
N LEU A 311 -39.62 -11.22 10.09
CA LEU A 311 -39.20 -9.90 10.59
C LEU A 311 -40.39 -8.97 10.91
N GLN A 312 -41.63 -9.40 10.63
CA GLN A 312 -42.83 -8.62 10.92
C GLN A 312 -43.10 -8.61 12.42
N GLN A 313 -43.39 -7.41 12.94
CA GLN A 313 -43.82 -7.24 14.31
C GLN A 313 -45.26 -7.72 14.50
N ASP A 314 -45.53 -8.37 15.63
CA ASP A 314 -46.88 -8.73 16.04
C ASP A 314 -47.67 -7.50 16.54
N SER A 315 -48.90 -7.73 16.99
CA SER A 315 -49.75 -6.67 17.57
C SER A 315 -49.15 -6.01 18.82
N SER A 316 -48.14 -6.61 19.43
CA SER A 316 -47.41 -6.05 20.57
C SER A 316 -46.14 -5.29 20.18
N GLY A 317 -45.82 -5.23 18.88
CA GLY A 317 -44.61 -4.58 18.36
C GLY A 317 -43.35 -5.45 18.47
N VAL A 318 -43.49 -6.73 18.83
CA VAL A 318 -42.37 -7.66 19.03
C VAL A 318 -42.23 -8.56 17.81
N VAL A 319 -40.99 -8.90 17.46
CA VAL A 319 -40.70 -9.88 16.41
C VAL A 319 -40.84 -11.29 17.01
N PRO A 320 -41.79 -12.12 16.55
CA PRO A 320 -42.01 -13.45 17.12
C PRO A 320 -40.75 -14.30 17.10
N TYR A 321 -40.46 -15.00 18.20
CA TYR A 321 -39.30 -15.91 18.33
C TYR A 321 -37.92 -15.26 18.16
N ALA A 322 -37.82 -13.93 18.22
CA ALA A 322 -36.54 -13.25 18.20
C ALA A 322 -35.69 -13.63 19.43
N ASP A 323 -34.43 -13.97 19.18
CA ASP A 323 -33.44 -14.41 20.16
C ASP A 323 -32.12 -13.61 20.06
N VAL A 324 -32.09 -12.57 19.21
CA VAL A 324 -31.03 -11.56 19.15
C VAL A 324 -31.63 -10.16 19.03
N ALA A 325 -30.99 -9.20 19.70
CA ALA A 325 -31.32 -7.78 19.62
C ALA A 325 -30.06 -7.00 19.21
N PHE A 326 -30.18 -6.18 18.16
CA PHE A 326 -29.13 -5.29 17.71
C PHE A 326 -29.41 -3.86 18.17
N ASP A 327 -28.53 -3.35 19.02
CA ASP A 327 -28.56 -2.00 19.55
C ASP A 327 -27.73 -1.08 18.66
N VAL A 328 -28.38 -0.13 17.99
CA VAL A 328 -27.80 0.73 16.94
C VAL A 328 -27.92 2.20 17.33
N GLY A 329 -26.87 2.97 17.06
CA GLY A 329 -26.82 4.42 17.32
C GLY A 329 -26.43 4.78 18.76
N PRO A 330 -26.28 6.08 19.06
CA PRO A 330 -25.68 6.56 20.31
C PRO A 330 -26.46 6.12 21.54
N GLU A 331 -25.76 5.95 22.66
CA GLU A 331 -26.35 5.58 23.92
C GLU A 331 -26.90 6.82 24.63
N LEU A 332 -28.22 6.89 24.77
CA LEU A 332 -28.88 7.95 25.53
C LEU A 332 -29.39 7.33 26.84
N LYS A 333 -28.69 7.63 27.94
CA LYS A 333 -29.02 7.17 29.30
C LYS A 333 -29.05 5.63 29.44
N GLY A 334 -28.06 4.93 28.89
CA GLY A 334 -27.97 3.47 29.03
C GLY A 334 -28.80 2.67 28.01
N VAL A 335 -29.42 3.35 27.03
CA VAL A 335 -30.29 2.73 26.03
C VAL A 335 -29.86 3.18 24.63
N ALA A 336 -29.75 2.23 23.71
CA ALA A 336 -29.46 2.50 22.31
C ALA A 336 -30.57 3.34 21.66
N ALA A 337 -30.18 4.22 20.72
CA ALA A 337 -31.12 5.04 19.98
C ALA A 337 -32.12 4.20 19.14
N GLY A 338 -31.73 3.00 18.71
CA GLY A 338 -32.62 2.05 18.04
C GLY A 338 -32.27 0.61 18.42
N ARG A 339 -33.29 -0.24 18.55
CA ARG A 339 -33.13 -1.67 18.79
C ARG A 339 -33.86 -2.47 17.71
N PHE A 340 -33.17 -3.42 17.12
CA PHE A 340 -33.72 -4.30 16.08
C PHE A 340 -33.70 -5.75 16.56
N LEU A 341 -34.89 -6.36 16.62
CA LEU A 341 -35.05 -7.76 16.98
C LEU A 341 -34.88 -8.65 15.74
N ALA A 342 -34.18 -9.77 15.90
CA ALA A 342 -33.92 -10.72 14.84
C ALA A 342 -33.72 -12.13 15.39
N HIS A 343 -33.46 -13.07 14.49
CA HIS A 343 -33.23 -14.48 14.74
C HIS A 343 -31.76 -14.81 14.49
N ARG A 344 -31.09 -15.39 15.49
CA ARG A 344 -29.67 -15.79 15.42
C ARG A 344 -29.43 -16.67 14.21
N VAL A 345 -30.27 -17.70 14.01
CA VAL A 345 -30.12 -18.65 12.90
C VAL A 345 -30.10 -17.98 11.52
N VAL A 346 -30.85 -16.89 11.33
CA VAL A 346 -30.92 -16.18 10.05
C VAL A 346 -29.70 -15.29 9.86
N VAL A 347 -29.33 -14.51 10.88
CA VAL A 347 -28.22 -13.55 10.75
C VAL A 347 -26.86 -14.24 10.69
N VAL A 348 -26.66 -15.33 11.44
CA VAL A 348 -25.38 -16.07 11.44
C VAL A 348 -25.16 -16.85 10.15
N ALA A 349 -26.24 -17.27 9.46
CA ALA A 349 -26.15 -17.93 8.17
C ALA A 349 -25.61 -17.02 7.06
N GLN A 350 -25.73 -15.70 7.23
CA GLN A 350 -25.30 -14.69 6.26
C GLN A 350 -24.00 -13.98 6.66
N SER A 351 -23.46 -14.26 7.84
CA SER A 351 -22.29 -13.55 8.38
C SER A 351 -21.48 -14.47 9.29
N PRO A 352 -20.28 -14.91 8.84
CA PRO A 352 -19.35 -15.65 9.69
C PRO A 352 -18.97 -14.87 10.94
N LYS A 353 -18.86 -13.54 10.85
CA LYS A 353 -18.47 -12.73 12.00
C LYS A 353 -19.57 -12.65 13.05
N LEU A 354 -20.83 -12.51 12.63
CA LEU A 354 -21.97 -12.57 13.55
C LEU A 354 -22.12 -13.97 14.16
N TYR A 355 -21.78 -15.03 13.43
CA TYR A 355 -21.73 -16.39 13.99
C TYR A 355 -20.77 -16.46 15.19
N GLU A 356 -19.50 -16.08 14.99
CA GLU A 356 -18.47 -16.07 16.03
C GLU A 356 -18.88 -15.20 17.23
N MET A 357 -19.40 -13.99 16.96
CA MET A 357 -19.82 -13.06 18.01
C MET A 357 -20.97 -13.64 18.84
N LEU A 358 -22.02 -14.13 18.19
CA LEU A 358 -23.23 -14.60 18.88
C LEU A 358 -23.02 -15.91 19.62
N GLU A 359 -22.05 -16.74 19.21
CA GLU A 359 -21.67 -17.95 19.95
C GLU A 359 -21.22 -17.65 21.39
N THR A 360 -20.56 -16.51 21.61
CA THR A 360 -20.00 -16.13 22.91
C THR A 360 -20.93 -15.29 23.79
N ILE A 361 -21.95 -14.65 23.20
CA ILE A 361 -22.83 -13.72 23.92
C ILE A 361 -23.96 -14.48 24.65
N PRO A 362 -24.11 -14.32 25.98
CA PRO A 362 -25.17 -14.97 26.73
C PRO A 362 -26.54 -14.34 26.45
N LEU A 363 -27.59 -15.14 26.59
CA LEU A 363 -28.98 -14.67 26.49
C LEU A 363 -29.38 -13.93 27.75
N THR A 364 -29.74 -12.66 27.61
CA THR A 364 -30.27 -11.82 28.69
C THR A 364 -31.78 -11.63 28.55
N GLU A 365 -32.47 -11.45 29.67
CA GLU A 365 -33.89 -11.10 29.66
C GLU A 365 -34.06 -9.62 29.31
N LEU A 366 -34.91 -9.35 28.33
CA LEU A 366 -35.28 -8.02 27.86
C LEU A 366 -36.69 -7.69 28.37
N PRO A 367 -36.83 -6.87 29.44
CA PRO A 367 -38.12 -6.71 30.12
C PRO A 367 -39.19 -6.00 29.28
N LYS A 368 -38.78 -5.08 28.39
CA LYS A 368 -39.73 -4.31 27.57
C LYS A 368 -40.35 -5.20 26.49
N GLU A 369 -39.53 -6.03 25.87
CA GLU A 369 -39.86 -6.93 24.78
C GLU A 369 -40.38 -8.29 25.27
N LYS A 370 -40.16 -8.60 26.56
CA LYS A 370 -40.54 -9.86 27.22
C LYS A 370 -39.95 -11.10 26.55
N ILE A 371 -38.71 -10.99 26.07
CA ILE A 371 -37.96 -12.08 25.42
C ILE A 371 -36.61 -12.31 26.08
N ARG A 372 -35.99 -13.46 25.80
CA ARG A 372 -34.57 -13.72 26.10
C ARG A 372 -33.76 -13.63 24.82
N ALA A 373 -32.84 -12.68 24.74
CA ALA A 373 -32.07 -12.42 23.53
C ALA A 373 -30.60 -12.15 23.82
N ALA A 374 -29.73 -12.48 22.86
CA ALA A 374 -28.36 -12.01 22.84
C ALA A 374 -28.36 -10.55 22.38
N VAL A 375 -27.79 -9.64 23.18
CA VAL A 375 -27.73 -8.22 22.82
C VAL A 375 -26.39 -7.92 22.15
N VAL A 376 -26.44 -7.53 20.89
CA VAL A 376 -25.27 -7.12 20.10
C VAL A 376 -25.30 -5.61 19.96
N ARG A 377 -24.24 -4.95 20.39
CA ARG A 377 -24.03 -3.54 20.13
C ARG A 377 -23.43 -3.36 18.75
N VAL A 378 -24.16 -2.68 17.86
CA VAL A 378 -23.65 -2.31 16.53
C VAL A 378 -22.77 -1.06 16.69
N ASP A 379 -21.70 -1.00 15.89
CA ASP A 379 -20.78 0.14 15.87
C ASP A 379 -21.54 1.45 15.66
N GLU A 380 -21.20 2.47 16.45
CA GLU A 380 -21.89 3.76 16.48
C GLU A 380 -21.86 4.53 15.16
N ARG A 381 -20.90 4.20 14.29
CA ARG A 381 -20.80 4.78 12.94
C ARG A 381 -21.92 4.28 12.03
N ILE A 382 -22.55 3.16 12.33
CA ILE A 382 -23.60 2.58 11.49
C ILE A 382 -24.95 3.13 11.95
N SER A 383 -25.64 3.84 11.06
CA SER A 383 -26.97 4.38 11.34
C SER A 383 -28.04 3.29 11.39
N GLN A 384 -29.15 3.61 12.08
CA GLN A 384 -30.32 2.73 12.17
C GLN A 384 -30.91 2.39 10.79
N GLU A 385 -30.87 3.34 9.85
CA GLU A 385 -31.40 3.16 8.50
C GLU A 385 -30.57 2.16 7.70
N VAL A 386 -29.25 2.28 7.74
CA VAL A 386 -28.33 1.34 7.08
C VAL A 386 -28.44 -0.03 7.72
N TRP A 387 -28.46 -0.13 9.06
CA TRP A 387 -28.63 -1.43 9.71
C TRP A 387 -29.97 -2.10 9.40
N ARG A 388 -31.06 -1.32 9.35
CA ARG A 388 -32.38 -1.82 8.93
C ARG A 388 -32.34 -2.43 7.53
N SER A 389 -31.67 -1.77 6.58
CA SER A 389 -31.53 -2.29 5.21
C SER A 389 -30.76 -3.61 5.15
N ILE A 390 -29.72 -3.75 5.99
CA ILE A 390 -28.89 -4.96 6.08
C ILE A 390 -29.75 -6.12 6.60
N LEU A 391 -30.53 -5.87 7.66
CA LEU A 391 -31.46 -6.87 8.17
C LEU A 391 -32.53 -7.22 7.14
N GLN A 392 -33.10 -6.25 6.43
CA GLN A 392 -34.05 -6.52 5.35
C GLN A 392 -33.42 -7.42 4.27
N PHE A 393 -32.19 -7.13 3.84
CA PHE A 393 -31.46 -7.96 2.89
C PHE A 393 -31.25 -9.39 3.40
N ILE A 394 -30.81 -9.56 4.65
CA ILE A 394 -30.58 -10.87 5.25
C ILE A 394 -31.85 -11.75 5.23
N TYR A 395 -33.03 -11.13 5.36
CA TYR A 395 -34.31 -11.83 5.42
C TYR A 395 -35.03 -11.96 4.07
N GLN A 396 -34.81 -11.03 3.13
CA GLN A 396 -35.47 -11.01 1.82
C GLN A 396 -34.59 -11.59 0.72
N GLY A 397 -33.27 -11.57 0.92
CA GLY A 397 -32.27 -11.91 -0.07
C GLY A 397 -32.00 -10.79 -1.06
N THR A 398 -32.78 -9.70 -1.05
CA THR A 398 -32.68 -8.58 -2.00
C THR A 398 -32.73 -7.23 -1.29
N ILE A 399 -31.98 -6.25 -1.81
CA ILE A 399 -32.25 -4.84 -1.54
C ILE A 399 -32.91 -4.26 -2.79
N LEU A 400 -34.15 -3.80 -2.65
CA LEU A 400 -34.79 -3.03 -3.70
C LEU A 400 -34.20 -1.61 -3.64
N GLN A 401 -33.43 -1.23 -4.66
CA GLN A 401 -32.80 0.09 -4.72
C GLN A 401 -33.81 1.24 -4.54
N GLU A 402 -35.04 1.06 -5.07
CA GLU A 402 -36.15 2.00 -4.90
C GLU A 402 -36.58 2.21 -3.44
N GLN A 403 -36.34 1.21 -2.57
CA GLN A 403 -36.67 1.28 -1.15
C GLN A 403 -35.55 1.87 -0.29
N CYS A 404 -34.32 1.95 -0.83
CA CYS A 404 -33.18 2.52 -0.13
C CYS A 404 -32.92 3.96 -0.60
N THR A 405 -33.66 4.90 -0.02
CA THR A 405 -33.56 6.34 -0.29
C THR A 405 -32.17 6.92 -0.05
N TYR A 406 -31.36 6.27 0.79
CA TYR A 406 -30.02 6.75 1.15
C TYR A 406 -28.91 6.30 0.19
N LEU A 407 -29.18 5.50 -0.86
CA LEU A 407 -28.14 5.07 -1.80
C LEU A 407 -27.54 6.21 -2.65
N HIS A 408 -28.10 7.41 -2.53
CA HIS A 408 -27.59 8.65 -3.11
C HIS A 408 -26.77 9.49 -2.11
N ASP A 409 -26.67 9.04 -0.86
CA ASP A 409 -25.88 9.69 0.20
C ASP A 409 -24.56 8.93 0.40
N VAL A 410 -23.45 9.62 0.13
CA VAL A 410 -22.10 9.06 0.26
C VAL A 410 -21.79 8.62 1.69
N ALA A 411 -22.31 9.32 2.71
CA ALA A 411 -22.09 8.96 4.10
C ALA A 411 -22.74 7.61 4.42
N ARG A 412 -24.00 7.42 4.00
CA ARG A 412 -24.73 6.17 4.24
C ARG A 412 -24.22 5.00 3.40
N CYS A 413 -23.75 5.27 2.18
CA CYS A 413 -23.07 4.25 1.38
C CYS A 413 -21.73 3.83 2.00
N PHE A 414 -21.00 4.77 2.62
CA PHE A 414 -19.80 4.45 3.40
C PHE A 414 -20.13 3.62 4.63
N GLU A 415 -21.19 3.97 5.39
CA GLU A 415 -21.65 3.16 6.53
C GLU A 415 -22.01 1.73 6.11
N LEU A 416 -22.65 1.56 4.94
CA LEU A 416 -22.96 0.23 4.40
C LEU A 416 -21.68 -0.55 4.08
N LEU A 417 -20.73 0.07 3.36
CA LEU A 417 -19.43 -0.56 3.08
C LEU A 417 -18.71 -0.95 4.38
N PHE A 418 -18.72 -0.05 5.36
CA PHE A 418 -18.13 -0.26 6.67
C PHE A 418 -18.77 -1.45 7.40
N ALA A 419 -20.10 -1.52 7.45
CA ALA A 419 -20.83 -2.64 8.04
C ALA A 419 -20.55 -3.97 7.32
N VAL A 420 -20.49 -3.96 5.99
CA VAL A 420 -20.19 -5.14 5.18
C VAL A 420 -18.81 -5.72 5.51
N LEU A 421 -17.80 -4.86 5.64
CA LEU A 421 -16.45 -5.28 5.99
C LEU A 421 -16.37 -5.72 7.46
N LEU A 422 -16.96 -4.95 8.38
CA LEU A 422 -16.93 -5.22 9.82
C LEU A 422 -17.58 -6.57 10.16
N PHE A 423 -18.74 -6.85 9.59
CA PHE A 423 -19.51 -8.07 9.87
C PHE A 423 -19.34 -9.15 8.81
N ARG A 424 -18.45 -9.00 7.82
CA ARG A 424 -18.26 -9.94 6.70
C ARG A 424 -19.60 -10.36 6.07
N LEU A 425 -20.40 -9.36 5.70
CA LEU A 425 -21.73 -9.56 5.12
C LEU A 425 -21.65 -10.06 3.65
N PRO A 426 -22.76 -10.56 3.07
CA PRO A 426 -22.73 -11.16 1.75
C PRO A 426 -22.26 -10.21 0.64
N GLU A 427 -21.58 -10.79 -0.36
CA GLU A 427 -20.99 -10.10 -1.51
C GLU A 427 -21.97 -9.17 -2.28
N PRO A 428 -23.27 -9.47 -2.44
CA PRO A 428 -24.19 -8.53 -3.08
C PRO A 428 -24.29 -7.17 -2.36
N LEU A 429 -24.17 -7.12 -1.03
CA LEU A 429 -24.14 -5.85 -0.29
C LEU A 429 -22.83 -5.09 -0.53
N LEU A 430 -21.72 -5.81 -0.65
CA LEU A 430 -20.43 -5.22 -1.01
C LEU A 430 -20.50 -4.57 -2.40
N HIS A 431 -21.03 -5.29 -3.39
CA HIS A 431 -21.19 -4.79 -4.75
C HIS A 431 -22.13 -3.58 -4.81
N LEU A 432 -23.24 -3.60 -4.06
CA LEU A 432 -24.14 -2.46 -3.97
C LEU A 432 -23.42 -1.22 -3.41
N ALA A 433 -22.72 -1.37 -2.29
CA ALA A 433 -21.98 -0.27 -1.67
C ALA A 433 -20.88 0.27 -2.59
N GLN A 434 -20.11 -0.61 -3.23
CA GLN A 434 -19.06 -0.23 -4.19
C GLN A 434 -19.62 0.49 -5.40
N HIS A 435 -20.73 0.00 -5.96
CA HIS A 435 -21.38 0.63 -7.11
C HIS A 435 -21.88 2.04 -6.78
N SER A 436 -22.59 2.20 -5.65
CA SER A 436 -23.05 3.51 -5.21
C SER A 436 -21.89 4.47 -4.91
N LEU A 437 -20.85 4.02 -4.20
CA LEU A 437 -19.69 4.84 -3.89
C LEU A 437 -18.91 5.24 -5.16
N TYR A 438 -18.76 4.34 -6.13
CA TYR A 438 -18.08 4.66 -7.39
C TYR A 438 -18.72 5.85 -8.11
N VAL A 439 -20.06 5.93 -8.11
CA VAL A 439 -20.81 7.03 -8.73
C VAL A 439 -20.75 8.31 -7.89
N LEU A 440 -20.81 8.18 -6.56
CA LEU A 440 -20.93 9.33 -5.66
C LEU A 440 -19.60 10.00 -5.31
N LEU A 441 -18.50 9.24 -5.21
CA LEU A 441 -17.20 9.77 -4.75
C LEU A 441 -16.66 10.92 -5.61
N PRO A 442 -16.75 10.92 -6.96
CA PRO A 442 -16.24 12.01 -7.80
C PRO A 442 -16.91 13.37 -7.55
N VAL A 443 -18.17 13.38 -7.11
CA VAL A 443 -18.95 14.60 -6.84
C VAL A 443 -18.99 14.97 -5.35
N SER A 444 -18.44 14.10 -4.49
CA SER A 444 -18.49 14.24 -3.04
C SER A 444 -17.28 15.00 -2.49
N ASN A 445 -17.34 15.37 -1.20
CA ASN A 445 -16.19 15.92 -0.49
C ASN A 445 -15.01 14.92 -0.52
N PRO A 446 -13.78 15.34 -0.89
CA PRO A 446 -12.60 14.47 -0.98
C PRO A 446 -12.27 13.71 0.32
N THR A 447 -12.73 14.21 1.46
CA THR A 447 -12.58 13.55 2.76
C THR A 447 -13.23 12.15 2.76
N TRP A 448 -14.35 11.97 2.06
CA TRP A 448 -14.99 10.67 1.93
C TRP A 448 -14.17 9.67 1.12
N ALA A 449 -13.55 10.11 0.02
CA ALA A 449 -12.66 9.27 -0.77
C ALA A 449 -11.46 8.79 0.07
N LEU A 450 -10.90 9.68 0.89
CA LEU A 450 -9.84 9.33 1.83
C LEU A 450 -10.30 8.29 2.87
N GLN A 451 -11.48 8.47 3.45
CA GLN A 451 -12.04 7.53 4.42
C GLN A 451 -12.32 6.16 3.81
N VAL A 452 -12.91 6.11 2.60
CA VAL A 452 -13.10 4.86 1.85
C VAL A 452 -11.76 4.18 1.58
N PHE A 453 -10.75 4.93 1.15
CA PHE A 453 -9.42 4.39 0.90
C PHE A 453 -8.77 3.83 2.17
N GLN A 454 -8.85 4.55 3.29
CA GLN A 454 -8.36 4.10 4.60
C GLN A 454 -9.04 2.81 5.04
N LEU A 455 -10.37 2.73 4.88
CA LEU A 455 -11.14 1.54 5.20
C LEU A 455 -10.73 0.33 4.35
N CYS A 456 -10.59 0.52 3.04
CA CYS A 456 -10.16 -0.54 2.13
C CYS A 456 -8.71 -0.99 2.41
N ALA A 457 -7.82 -0.08 2.77
CA ALA A 457 -6.44 -0.43 3.17
C ALA A 457 -6.40 -1.24 4.48
N GLN A 458 -7.38 -1.07 5.36
CA GLN A 458 -7.53 -1.83 6.60
C GLN A 458 -8.21 -3.19 6.40
N LYS A 459 -8.64 -3.55 5.18
CA LYS A 459 -9.31 -4.83 4.90
C LYS A 459 -8.51 -6.04 5.38
N GLU A 460 -7.18 -6.03 5.22
CA GLU A 460 -6.30 -7.11 5.71
C GLU A 460 -6.39 -7.30 7.23
N HIS A 461 -6.69 -6.25 7.99
CA HIS A 461 -6.91 -6.34 9.43
C HIS A 461 -8.26 -7.00 9.75
N PHE A 462 -9.30 -6.76 8.95
CA PHE A 462 -10.59 -7.43 9.09
C PHE A 462 -10.54 -8.89 8.66
N ASP A 463 -9.68 -9.27 7.71
CA ASP A 463 -9.52 -10.66 7.28
C ASP A 463 -8.69 -11.51 8.27
N ASN A 464 -7.85 -10.87 9.11
CA ASN A 464 -7.02 -11.53 10.12
C ASN A 464 -7.63 -11.60 11.54
N GLN A 465 -8.77 -10.95 11.78
CA GLN A 465 -9.57 -11.01 13.03
C GLN A 465 -10.81 -11.90 12.87
#